data_AF-A0A9E3XHL6-F1
#
_entry.id   AF-A0A9E3XHL6-F1
#
_cell.length_a   1.000
_cell.length_b   1.000
_cell.length_c   1.000
_cell.angle_alpha   90.00
_cell.angle_beta   90.00
_cell.angle_gamma   90.00
#
_symmetry.space_group_name_H-M   'P 1'
#
loop_
_entity.id
_entity.type
_entity.pdbx_description
1 polymer ?
#
loop_
_entity_poly.entity_id
_entity_poly.type
_entity_poly.pdbx_seq_one_letter_code
_entity_poly.pdbx_strand_id
1 'polypeptide(L)'
;MFNKLLKSMLPALGLLIAVAGFAQGKQFKALLFTKTNGFHHESINEGVDAIRKLGERHFFDVSWQEDPGQFNDRNLEQYAVIIFLNTTGDILN
;
A
#
# COMPACT_ATOMS: atom_id res chain seq x y z
N MET A 1 21.10 5.53 -45.89
CA MET A 1 21.55 4.91 -44.62
C MET A 1 20.68 5.34 -43.43
N PHE A 2 20.30 6.62 -43.36
CA PHE A 2 19.51 7.23 -42.28
C PHE A 2 18.18 6.51 -41.94
N ASN A 3 17.36 6.16 -42.93
CA ASN A 3 16.07 5.46 -42.70
C ASN A 3 16.21 4.00 -42.24
N LYS A 4 17.37 3.36 -42.46
CA LYS A 4 17.65 2.01 -41.94
C LYS A 4 18.00 2.06 -40.46
N LEU A 5 18.77 3.09 -40.04
CA LEU A 5 19.06 3.34 -38.62
C LEU A 5 17.78 3.67 -37.85
N LEU A 6 16.93 4.56 -38.37
CA LEU A 6 15.70 4.99 -37.68
C LEU A 6 14.71 3.82 -37.46
N LYS A 7 14.56 2.93 -38.44
CA LYS A 7 13.70 1.74 -38.32
C LYS A 7 14.27 0.67 -37.39
N SER A 8 15.61 0.60 -37.27
CA SER A 8 16.30 -0.28 -36.33
C SER A 8 16.17 0.16 -34.87
N MET A 9 15.95 1.45 -34.61
CA MET A 9 15.80 1.99 -33.24
C MET A 9 14.35 1.96 -32.71
N LEU A 10 13.36 1.78 -33.58
CA LEU A 10 11.93 1.68 -33.23
C LEU A 10 11.59 0.55 -32.22
N PRO A 11 12.10 -0.70 -32.38
CA PRO A 11 11.82 -1.76 -31.41
C PRO A 11 12.52 -1.54 -30.06
N ALA A 12 13.71 -0.91 -30.06
CA ALA A 12 14.42 -0.56 -28.83
C ALA A 12 13.68 0.53 -28.03
N LEU A 13 13.09 1.51 -28.71
CA LEU A 13 12.25 2.53 -28.08
C LEU A 13 10.95 1.93 -27.52
N GLY A 14 10.32 1.00 -28.24
CA GLY A 14 9.14 0.27 -27.75
C GLY A 14 9.43 -0.57 -26.51
N LEU A 15 10.61 -1.21 -26.44
CA LEU A 15 11.05 -1.97 -25.27
C LEU A 15 11.33 -1.06 -24.07
N LEU A 16 11.94 0.11 -24.27
CA LEU A 16 12.18 1.11 -23.22
C LEU A 16 10.88 1.66 -22.61
N ILE A 17 9.87 1.91 -23.43
CA ILE A 17 8.55 2.38 -22.96
C ILE A 17 7.82 1.29 -22.18
N ALA A 18 7.91 0.02 -22.61
CA ALA A 18 7.31 -1.10 -21.91
C ALA A 18 7.93 -1.27 -20.49
N VAL A 19 9.26 -1.21 -20.37
CA VAL A 19 9.96 -1.39 -19.07
C VAL A 19 9.63 -0.26 -18.09
N ALA A 20 9.44 0.98 -18.56
CA ALA A 20 9.08 2.12 -17.71
C ALA A 20 7.67 1.99 -17.09
N GLY A 21 6.75 1.27 -17.74
CA GLY A 21 5.37 1.09 -17.27
C GLY A 21 5.18 0.09 -16.12
N PHE A 22 6.15 -0.79 -15.87
CA PHE A 22 6.01 -1.88 -14.89
C PHE A 22 6.74 -1.63 -13.56
N ALA A 23 7.43 -0.49 -13.40
CA ALA A 23 8.38 -0.28 -12.31
C ALA A 23 7.93 0.72 -11.23
N GLN A 24 6.63 0.91 -10.98
CA GLN A 24 6.20 1.65 -9.79
C GLN A 24 6.20 0.73 -8.57
N GLY A 25 7.37 0.64 -7.92
CA GLY A 25 7.48 0.03 -6.60
C GLY A 25 6.61 0.78 -5.58
N LYS A 26 6.17 0.05 -4.55
CA LYS A 26 5.41 0.63 -3.44
C LYS A 26 6.28 1.63 -2.68
N GLN A 27 5.73 2.82 -2.40
CA GLN A 27 6.43 3.96 -1.82
C GLN A 27 6.67 3.80 -0.33
N PHE A 28 5.69 3.25 0.39
CA PHE A 28 5.75 2.99 1.82
C PHE A 28 4.73 1.91 2.23
N LYS A 29 4.80 1.48 3.49
CA LYS A 29 3.82 0.58 4.10
C LYS A 29 3.06 1.29 5.22
N ALA A 30 1.74 1.11 5.23
CA ALA A 30 0.83 1.59 6.27
C ALA A 30 0.37 0.41 7.14
N LEU A 31 0.39 0.60 8.46
CA LEU A 31 -0.31 -0.29 9.38
C LEU A 31 -1.74 0.23 9.53
N LEU A 32 -2.72 -0.56 9.14
CA LEU A 32 -4.14 -0.28 9.36
C LEU A 32 -4.63 -1.09 10.56
N PHE A 33 -5.10 -0.41 11.60
CA PHE A 33 -5.50 -1.03 12.86
C PHE A 33 -6.98 -0.81 13.16
N THR A 34 -7.73 -1.89 13.41
CA THR A 34 -9.19 -1.85 13.59
C THR A 34 -9.68 -2.48 14.89
N LYS A 35 -8.78 -2.75 15.86
CA LYS A 35 -9.20 -3.36 17.12
C LYS A 35 -10.28 -2.52 17.79
N THR A 36 -11.32 -3.19 18.25
CA THR A 36 -12.36 -2.62 19.12
C THR A 36 -12.39 -3.37 20.44
N ASN A 37 -12.53 -2.63 21.54
CA ASN A 37 -12.80 -3.14 22.88
C ASN A 37 -14.20 -2.65 23.29
N GLY A 38 -15.22 -3.44 22.96
CA GLY A 38 -16.63 -3.06 23.09
C GLY A 38 -17.35 -3.08 21.75
N PHE A 39 -17.88 -1.93 21.32
CA PHE A 39 -18.69 -1.84 20.10
C PHE A 39 -17.86 -2.08 18.83
N HIS A 40 -18.30 -3.04 18.03
CA HIS A 40 -17.77 -3.34 16.70
C HIS A 40 -18.59 -2.60 15.64
N HIS A 41 -17.92 -1.71 14.88
CA HIS A 41 -18.59 -0.93 13.85
C HIS A 41 -18.74 -1.77 12.58
N GLU A 42 -19.96 -1.90 12.06
CA GLU A 42 -20.24 -2.68 10.85
C GLU A 42 -19.40 -2.22 9.65
N SER A 43 -19.08 -0.91 9.57
CA SER A 43 -18.31 -0.29 8.49
C SER A 43 -16.80 -0.57 8.50
N ILE A 44 -16.28 -1.39 9.42
CA ILE A 44 -14.84 -1.70 9.51
C ILE A 44 -14.36 -2.34 8.21
N ASN A 45 -15.06 -3.35 7.69
CA ASN A 45 -14.63 -4.09 6.51
C ASN A 45 -14.62 -3.20 5.26
N GLU A 46 -15.65 -2.36 5.09
CA GLU A 46 -15.75 -1.41 3.99
C GLU A 46 -14.63 -0.37 4.05
N GLY A 47 -14.29 0.10 5.26
CA GLY A 47 -13.17 1.00 5.48
C GLY A 47 -11.83 0.36 5.14
N VAL A 48 -11.61 -0.91 5.53
CA VAL A 48 -10.41 -1.66 5.18
C VAL A 48 -10.26 -1.78 3.66
N ASP A 49 -11.32 -2.14 2.96
CA ASP A 49 -11.34 -2.24 1.51
C ASP A 49 -11.09 -0.89 0.83
N ALA A 50 -11.64 0.20 1.38
CA ALA A 50 -11.41 1.55 0.88
C ALA A 50 -9.93 1.95 0.99
N ILE A 51 -9.28 1.68 2.13
CA ILE A 51 -7.86 2.00 2.34
C ILE A 51 -6.96 1.13 1.47
N ARG A 52 -7.28 -0.16 1.28
CA ARG A 52 -6.54 -1.03 0.33
C ARG A 52 -6.60 -0.49 -1.10
N LYS A 53 -7.80 -0.13 -1.58
CA LYS A 53 -7.98 0.49 -2.90
C LYS A 53 -7.21 1.81 -3.04
N LEU A 54 -7.13 2.59 -1.96
CA LEU A 54 -6.31 3.79 -1.93
C LEU A 54 -4.81 3.46 -2.06
N GLY A 55 -4.34 2.43 -1.36
CA GLY A 55 -2.96 1.91 -1.46
C GLY A 55 -2.59 1.39 -2.83
N GLU A 56 -3.52 0.75 -3.53
CA GLU A 56 -3.35 0.34 -4.93
C GLU A 56 -3.22 1.56 -5.85
N ARG A 57 -4.14 2.53 -5.72
CA ARG A 57 -4.18 3.73 -6.57
C ARG A 57 -2.96 4.65 -6.37
N HIS A 58 -2.48 4.75 -5.14
CA HIS A 58 -1.41 5.68 -4.75
C HIS A 58 -0.12 4.95 -4.36
N PHE A 59 0.05 3.70 -4.79
CA PHE A 59 1.30 2.96 -4.70
C PHE A 59 1.87 2.83 -3.28
N PHE A 60 1.05 2.52 -2.27
CA PHE A 60 1.53 2.14 -0.94
C PHE A 60 0.91 0.80 -0.50
N ASP A 61 1.58 0.13 0.42
CA ASP A 61 1.13 -1.15 0.96
C ASP A 61 0.33 -0.94 2.24
N VAL A 62 -0.65 -1.82 2.48
CA VAL A 62 -1.51 -1.78 3.66
C VAL A 62 -1.43 -3.13 4.36
N SER A 63 -0.96 -3.14 5.61
CA SER A 63 -1.05 -4.29 6.49
C SER A 63 -2.18 -4.06 7.48
N TRP A 64 -3.25 -4.84 7.37
CA TRP A 64 -4.38 -4.76 8.29
C TRP A 64 -4.14 -5.67 9.50
N GLN A 65 -4.32 -5.16 10.72
CA GLN A 65 -4.16 -5.87 11.98
C GLN A 65 -5.22 -5.48 13.02
N GLU A 66 -5.50 -6.38 13.95
CA GLU A 66 -6.37 -6.16 15.12
C GLU A 66 -5.70 -6.56 16.45
N ASP A 67 -4.50 -7.11 16.36
CA ASP A 67 -3.69 -7.52 17.51
C ASP A 67 -2.82 -6.35 18.00
N PRO A 68 -2.97 -5.90 19.26
CA PRO A 68 -2.12 -4.84 19.81
C PRO A 68 -0.67 -5.29 19.99
N GLY A 69 -0.38 -6.60 20.00
CA GLY A 69 0.99 -7.13 20.03
C GLY A 69 1.85 -6.70 18.83
N GLN A 70 1.21 -6.17 17.77
CA GLN A 70 1.88 -5.57 16.63
C GLN A 70 2.54 -4.22 16.95
N PHE A 71 2.17 -3.55 18.05
CA PHE A 71 2.75 -2.28 18.49
C PHE A 71 4.02 -2.52 19.32
N ASN A 72 5.08 -2.89 18.63
CA ASN A 72 6.44 -2.96 19.18
C ASN A 72 7.44 -2.37 18.20
N ASP A 73 8.52 -1.77 18.68
CA ASP A 73 9.48 -1.01 17.87
C ASP A 73 9.95 -1.79 16.64
N ARG A 74 10.33 -3.06 16.83
CA ARG A 74 10.81 -3.93 15.76
C ARG A 74 9.79 -4.12 14.64
N ASN A 75 8.51 -4.30 14.98
CA ASN A 75 7.48 -4.42 13.98
C ASN A 75 7.11 -3.06 13.37
N LEU A 76 7.16 -1.98 14.14
CA LEU A 76 6.78 -0.64 13.68
C LEU A 76 7.80 0.00 12.73
N GLU A 77 9.07 -0.37 12.79
CA GLU A 77 10.15 0.10 11.90
C GLU A 77 9.83 -0.02 10.39
N GLN A 78 8.98 -0.96 9.99
CA GLN A 78 8.63 -1.18 8.58
C GLN A 78 7.51 -0.25 8.06
N TYR A 79 6.82 0.47 8.95
CA TYR A 79 5.65 1.26 8.62
C TYR A 79 5.97 2.75 8.65
N ALA A 80 5.61 3.48 7.59
CA ALA A 80 5.74 4.94 7.56
C ALA A 80 4.56 5.64 8.25
N VAL A 81 3.42 4.95 8.39
CA VAL A 81 2.20 5.50 8.96
C VAL A 81 1.38 4.40 9.63
N ILE A 82 0.67 4.77 10.70
CA ILE A 82 -0.33 3.95 11.38
C ILE A 82 -1.69 4.64 11.21
N ILE A 83 -2.69 3.89 10.78
CA ILE A 83 -4.07 4.34 10.55
C ILE A 83 -4.96 3.60 11.55
N PHE A 84 -5.54 4.32 12.50
CA PHE A 84 -6.58 3.80 13.38
C PHE A 84 -7.93 3.96 12.70
N LEU A 85 -8.58 2.87 12.34
CA LEU A 85 -9.85 2.86 11.61
C LEU A 85 -10.94 2.27 12.51
N ASN A 86 -11.89 3.11 12.91
CA ASN A 86 -13.07 2.74 13.70
C ASN A 86 -12.74 1.93 14.97
N THR A 87 -11.62 2.23 15.63
CA THR A 87 -11.25 1.60 16.90
C THR A 87 -12.15 2.10 18.03
N THR A 88 -12.40 1.27 19.03
CA THR A 88 -13.26 1.60 20.19
C THR A 88 -12.56 1.20 21.49
N GLY A 89 -12.58 2.08 22.50
CA GLY A 89 -12.11 1.77 23.84
C GLY A 89 -10.58 1.75 23.97
N ASP A 90 -10.10 1.08 25.00
CA ASP A 90 -8.68 0.90 25.25
C ASP A 90 -8.14 -0.30 24.46
N ILE A 91 -7.34 -0.01 23.45
CA ILE A 91 -7.00 -0.93 22.35
C ILE A 91 -5.52 -1.27 22.28
N LEU A 92 -4.67 -0.65 23.09
CA LEU A 92 -3.20 -0.86 23.10
C LEU A 92 -2.65 -1.34 24.45
N ASN A 93 -3.49 -1.44 25.48
CA ASN A 93 -3.11 -1.87 26.83
C ASN A 93 -3.42 -3.35 27.11
#